data_AF-A0A951IBV4-F1
#
_entry.id   AF-A0A951IBV4-F1
#
_cell.length_a   1.000
_cell.length_b   1.000
_cell.length_c   1.000
_cell.angle_alpha   90.00
_cell.angle_beta   90.00
_cell.angle_gamma   90.00
#
_symmetry.space_group_name_H-M   'P 1'
#
loop_
_entity.id
_entity.type
_entity.pdbx_description
1 polymer ?
#
loop_
_entity_poly.entity_id
_entity_poly.type
_entity_poly.pdbx_seq_one_letter_code
_entity_poly.pdbx_strand_id
1 'polypeptide(L)' 'VTSDYRLFGGSAFTATLEQPFYGNKSLSLGFRFIYTDFFWQTWALFETFDRNIFYPQLLVGFIF' A
#
# COMPACT_ATOMS: atom_id res chain seq x y z
N VAL A 1 3.60 -14.45 -30.18
CA VAL A 1 3.10 -13.99 -28.87
C VAL A 1 3.83 -12.70 -28.57
N THR A 2 3.14 -11.57 -28.65
CA THR A 2 3.72 -10.26 -28.31
C THR A 2 3.63 -10.12 -26.80
N SER A 3 4.75 -10.21 -26.11
CA SER A 3 4.79 -10.03 -24.65
C SER A 3 4.71 -8.54 -24.33
N ASP A 4 3.51 -8.06 -23.98
CA ASP A 4 3.34 -6.73 -23.39
C ASP A 4 3.93 -6.74 -21.97
N TYR A 5 5.17 -6.27 -21.85
CA TYR A 5 5.83 -6.11 -20.56
C TYR A 5 5.27 -4.86 -19.86
N ARG A 6 4.41 -5.04 -18.84
CA ARG A 6 4.07 -3.95 -17.93
C ARG A 6 5.28 -3.66 -17.04
N LEU A 7 5.95 -2.53 -17.28
CA LEU A 7 7.08 -2.06 -16.47
C LEU A 7 6.65 -1.63 -15.05
N PHE A 8 5.38 -1.26 -14.87
CA PHE A 8 4.82 -0.82 -13.60
C PHE A 8 3.62 -1.71 -13.22
N GLY A 9 3.67 -2.30 -12.01
CA GLY A 9 2.61 -3.15 -11.45
C GLY A 9 1.60 -2.43 -10.56
N GLY A 10 1.74 -1.10 -10.40
CA GLY A 10 0.86 -0.30 -9.56
C GLY A 10 1.46 1.03 -9.10
N SER A 11 0.65 1.83 -8.42
CA SER A 11 1.00 3.07 -7.75
C SER A 11 0.36 3.14 -6.36
N ALA A 12 1.01 3.86 -5.45
CA ALA A 12 0.50 4.08 -4.10
C ALA A 12 0.79 5.51 -3.66
N PHE A 13 -0.21 6.15 -3.06
CA PHE A 13 -0.10 7.49 -2.49
C PHE A 13 -0.38 7.41 -0.99
N THR A 14 0.50 7.99 -0.19
CA THR A 14 0.39 7.97 1.27
C THR A 14 0.53 9.37 1.82
N ALA A 15 -0.41 9.76 2.68
CA ALA A 15 -0.33 10.96 3.50
C ALA A 15 -0.18 10.54 4.96
N THR A 16 0.87 11.02 5.62
CA THR A 16 1.18 10.67 7.01
C THR A 16 1.27 11.92 7.86
N LEU A 17 0.52 11.93 8.96
CA LEU A 17 0.58 12.93 10.01
C LEU A 17 1.40 12.38 11.17
N GLU A 18 2.54 13.02 11.45
CA GLU A 18 3.36 12.70 12.61
C GLU A 18 3.08 13.71 13.72
N GLN A 19 2.84 13.20 14.94
CA GLN A 19 2.69 14.02 16.13
C GLN A 19 3.68 13.55 17.21
N PRO A 20 4.30 14.48 17.96
CA PRO A 20 5.05 14.12 19.14
C PRO A 20 4.12 13.47 20.17
N PHE A 21 4.47 12.29 20.65
CA PHE A 21 3.69 11.51 21.61
C PHE A 21 4.49 11.34 22.89
N TYR A 22 3.96 11.78 24.03
CA TYR A 22 4.54 11.72 25.38
C TYR A 22 6.03 11.28 25.50
N GLY A 23 6.91 12.26 25.78
CA GLY A 23 8.36 12.04 25.88
C GLY A 23 9.05 12.07 24.52
N ASN A 24 9.99 11.15 24.28
CA ASN A 24 10.75 11.01 23.03
C ASN A 24 10.04 10.12 21.99
N LYS A 25 8.78 9.73 22.24
CA LYS A 25 8.03 8.89 21.32
C LYS A 25 7.32 9.78 20.30
N SER A 26 7.05 9.26 19.11
CA SER A 26 6.18 9.94 18.15
C SER A 26 5.12 8.97 17.66
N LEU A 27 3.90 9.48 17.50
CA LEU A 27 2.79 8.75 16.93
C LEU A 27 2.61 9.21 15.48
N SER A 28 2.59 8.27 14.57
CA SER A 28 2.38 8.47 13.15
C SER A 28 1.02 7.90 12.78
N LEU A 29 0.17 8.71 12.14
CA LEU A 29 -1.10 8.27 11.57
C LEU A 29 -1.05 8.51 10.06
N GLY A 30 -1.09 7.42 9.29
CA GLY A 30 -1.03 7.45 7.83
C GLY A 30 -2.34 7.00 7.19
N PHE A 31 -2.70 7.64 6.09
CA PHE A 31 -3.74 7.19 5.18
C PHE A 31 -3.10 6.90 3.81
N ARG A 32 -3.37 5.71 3.26
CA ARG A 32 -2.75 5.24 2.04
C ARG A 32 -3.79 4.76 1.02
N PHE A 33 -3.65 5.20 -0.21
CA PHE A 33 -4.41 4.74 -1.37
C PHE A 33 -3.49 3.93 -2.28
N ILE A 34 -3.92 2.73 -2.66
CA ILE A 34 -3.12 1.83 -3.49
C ILE A 34 -3.94 1.41 -4.70
N TYR A 35 -3.35 1.54 -5.88
CA TYR A 35 -3.86 1.02 -7.14
C TYR A 35 -2.82 0.05 -7.70
N THR A 36 -3.09 -1.24 -7.67
CA THR A 36 -2.10 -2.27 -8.00
C THR A 36 -2.74 -3.44 -8.71
N ASP A 37 -1.98 -4.08 -9.58
CA ASP A 37 -2.36 -5.34 -10.20
C ASP A 37 -1.97 -6.53 -9.31
N PHE A 38 -1.15 -6.27 -8.28
CA PHE A 38 -0.65 -7.27 -7.35
C PHE A 38 -0.98 -6.91 -5.90
N PHE A 39 -1.79 -7.75 -5.26
CA PHE A 39 -2.09 -7.66 -3.82
C PHE A 39 -1.45 -8.85 -3.10
N TRP A 40 -0.40 -8.59 -2.33
CA TRP A 40 0.45 -9.63 -1.77
C TRP A 40 -0.28 -10.57 -0.81
N GLN A 41 -1.28 -10.08 -0.07
CA GLN A 41 -2.09 -10.91 0.84
C GLN A 41 -2.90 -11.98 0.09
N THR A 42 -3.16 -11.78 -1.20
CA THR A 42 -3.85 -12.74 -2.07
C THR A 42 -2.90 -13.49 -2.99
N TRP A 43 -1.59 -13.45 -2.75
CA TRP A 43 -0.58 -14.12 -3.59
C TRP A 43 -0.85 -15.62 -3.81
N ALA A 44 -1.43 -16.31 -2.82
CA ALA A 44 -1.77 -17.73 -2.92
C ALA A 44 -3.03 -18.03 -3.76
N LEU A 45 -3.88 -17.04 -4.03
CA LEU A 45 -5.05 -17.20 -4.89
C LEU A 45 -4.58 -17.07 -6.35
N PHE A 46 -4.48 -18.21 -7.04
CA PHE A 46 -4.06 -18.27 -8.44
C PHE A 46 -4.83 -17.29 -9.32
N GLU A 47 -4.06 -16.54 -10.12
CA GLU A 47 -4.49 -15.44 -10.96
C GLU A 47 -5.34 -15.95 -12.14
N THR A 48 -6.66 -15.74 -12.11
CA THR A 48 -7.55 -16.05 -13.26
C THR A 48 -8.08 -14.79 -13.95
N PHE A 49 -7.78 -13.60 -13.44
CA PHE A 49 -8.35 -12.34 -13.93
C PHE A 49 -7.31 -11.21 -13.87
N ASP A 50 -7.33 -10.34 -14.89
CA ASP A 50 -6.63 -9.05 -14.91
C ASP A 50 -7.28 -8.15 -13.84
N ARG A 51 -6.58 -7.91 -12.73
CA ARG A 51 -7.16 -7.28 -11.53
C ARG A 51 -6.53 -5.94 -11.26
N ASN A 52 -7.13 -4.85 -11.74
CA ASN A 52 -6.86 -3.54 -11.20
C ASN A 52 -7.55 -3.40 -9.82
N ILE A 53 -6.79 -3.58 -8.74
CA ILE A 53 -7.32 -3.53 -7.36
C ILE A 53 -7.02 -2.16 -6.77
N PHE A 54 -8.08 -1.50 -6.30
CA PHE A 54 -7.98 -0.32 -5.46
C PHE A 54 -8.37 -0.66 -4.03
N TYR A 55 -7.50 -0.35 -3.06
CA TYR A 55 -7.84 -0.48 -1.65
C TYR A 55 -7.21 0.65 -0.81
N PRO A 56 -8.01 1.33 0.04
CA PRO A 56 -7.49 2.26 1.03
C PRO A 56 -6.94 1.51 2.25
N GLN A 57 -5.96 2.10 2.94
CA GLN A 57 -5.37 1.57 4.15
C GLN A 57 -5.14 2.67 5.19
N LEU A 58 -5.37 2.31 6.45
CA LEU A 58 -4.97 3.09 7.61
C LEU A 58 -3.66 2.51 8.17
N LEU A 59 -2.74 3.40 8.52
CA LEU A 59 -1.43 3.08 9.07
C LEU A 59 -1.30 3.77 10.42
N VAL A 60 -0.90 3.03 11.45
CA VAL A 60 -0.56 3.58 12.77
C VAL A 60 0.86 3.14 13.09
N GLY A 61 1.75 4.10 13.31
CA GLY A 61 3.15 3.85 13.63
C GLY A 61 3.51 4.44 14.99
N PHE A 62 4.22 3.67 15.80
CA PHE A 62 4.89 4.16 17.00
C PHE A 62 6.38 4.29 16.70
N ILE A 63 6.92 5.49 16.87
CA ILE A 63 8.34 5.81 16.74
C ILE A 63 8.87 5.93 18.17
N PHE A 64 9.93 5.20 18.51
CA PHE A 64 10.50 5.11 19.86
C PHE A 64 11.92 5.66 19.92
#